data_AF-A0AAP7IEG8-F1
#
_entry.id   AF-A0AAP7IEG8-F1
#
_cell.length_a   1.000
_cell.length_b   1.000
_cell.length_c   1.000
_cell.angle_alpha   90.00
_cell.angle_beta   90.00
_cell.angle_gamma   90.00
#
_symmetry.space_group_name_H-M   'P 1'
#
loop_
_entity.id
_entity.type
_entity.pdbx_description
1 polymer ?
#
loop_
_entity_poly.entity_id
_entity_poly.type
_entity_poly.pdbx_seq_one_letter_code
_entity_poly.pdbx_strand_id
1 'polypeptide(L)'
;MVNKLNKDTIFERKQCKLTKNDGWSKENPPTTKEGKITFTDLGGYINITDRFQDPTSRKERLILENEYGNTVIRDADILTPMKLPSLMGYGFTINTRYIHELCYALQLMRESLPMATLYSGSGVINTKDGLVINTNYIEYHPSIPQNTQILCDGKYDLEPKGSYAQWLLMYDAEVKGHLMLEMAVTMGVSALVTSYLNKIDLIEFGGTIYSLTGHSSSGKTTAAMLAVSVGGAPTKGTSTLFRSWNTTRNGLEGFINENYGILVAFDELSTATFPDTI
;
A
#
# COMPACT_ATOMS: atom_id res chain seq x y z
N MET A 1 -25.48 -37.92 -2.53
CA MET A 1 -25.64 -36.53 -3.01
C MET A 1 -24.26 -35.95 -3.13
N VAL A 2 -23.87 -35.62 -4.37
CA VAL A 2 -22.54 -35.16 -4.74
C VAL A 2 -22.28 -33.80 -4.10
N ASN A 3 -21.21 -33.70 -3.30
CA ASN A 3 -20.72 -32.49 -2.68
C ASN A 3 -20.57 -31.37 -3.73
N LYS A 4 -21.36 -30.31 -3.56
CA LYS A 4 -21.09 -29.02 -4.22
C LYS A 4 -19.66 -28.62 -3.87
N LEU A 5 -18.82 -28.51 -4.89
CA LEU A 5 -17.46 -28.00 -4.77
C LEU A 5 -17.45 -26.69 -3.95
N ASN A 6 -16.59 -26.70 -2.92
CA ASN A 6 -16.09 -25.59 -2.12
C ASN A 6 -15.69 -24.37 -2.99
N LYS A 7 -16.62 -23.45 -3.31
CA LYS A 7 -16.24 -22.14 -3.87
C LYS A 7 -15.97 -21.07 -2.81
N ASP A 8 -16.31 -21.34 -1.55
CA ASP A 8 -16.22 -20.37 -0.45
C ASP A 8 -15.13 -20.70 0.59
N THR A 9 -14.36 -21.77 0.39
CA THR A 9 -13.25 -22.14 1.29
C THR A 9 -12.02 -21.31 0.97
N ILE A 10 -11.50 -20.59 1.97
CA ILE A 10 -10.31 -19.74 1.85
C ILE A 10 -9.08 -20.47 2.34
N PHE A 11 -9.23 -21.25 3.41
CA PHE A 11 -8.14 -22.02 3.99
C PHE A 11 -8.66 -23.33 4.58
N GLU A 12 -7.89 -24.40 4.39
CA GLU A 12 -8.16 -25.70 4.98
C GLU A 12 -6.84 -26.40 5.28
N ARG A 13 -6.57 -26.68 6.55
CA ARG A 13 -5.38 -27.41 6.98
C ARG A 13 -5.68 -28.17 8.26
N LYS A 14 -5.33 -29.46 8.27
CA LYS A 14 -5.72 -30.39 9.34
C LYS A 14 -7.25 -30.38 9.50
N GLN A 15 -7.75 -30.18 10.70
CA GLN A 15 -9.19 -30.11 11.00
C GLN A 15 -9.73 -28.67 10.98
N CYS A 16 -8.91 -27.66 10.67
CA CYS A 16 -9.31 -26.26 10.74
C CYS A 16 -9.64 -25.75 9.34
N LYS A 17 -10.76 -25.03 9.22
CA LYS A 17 -11.26 -24.49 7.97
C LYS A 17 -11.72 -23.05 8.16
N LEU A 18 -11.41 -22.19 7.20
CA LEU A 18 -11.98 -20.85 7.05
C LEU A 18 -12.85 -20.81 5.80
N THR A 19 -14.10 -20.38 5.95
CA THR A 19 -14.98 -20.04 4.83
C THR A 19 -15.36 -18.56 4.89
N LYS A 20 -15.69 -17.98 3.73
CA LYS A 20 -16.08 -16.57 3.65
C LYS A 20 -17.33 -16.24 4.47
N ASN A 21 -18.30 -17.15 4.52
CA ASN A 21 -19.61 -16.91 5.14
C ASN A 21 -19.70 -17.38 6.60
N ASP A 22 -18.99 -18.45 6.96
CA ASP A 22 -19.16 -19.10 8.28
C ASP A 22 -17.95 -18.89 9.21
N GLY A 23 -16.90 -18.21 8.74
CA GLY A 23 -15.71 -17.95 9.54
C GLY A 23 -14.88 -19.21 9.80
N TRP A 24 -14.26 -19.26 10.98
CA TRP A 24 -13.39 -20.35 11.39
C TRP A 24 -14.18 -21.47 12.03
N SER A 25 -13.95 -22.69 11.55
CA SER A 25 -14.52 -23.90 12.13
C SER A 25 -13.48 -25.00 12.29
N LYS A 26 -13.74 -25.90 13.24
CA LYS A 26 -13.00 -27.14 13.43
C LYS A 26 -13.87 -28.35 13.14
N GLU A 27 -13.42 -29.21 12.26
CA GLU A 27 -14.04 -30.51 12.01
C GLU A 27 -13.69 -31.50 13.13
N ASN A 28 -14.72 -32.08 13.76
CA ASN A 28 -14.57 -33.13 14.74
C ASN A 28 -14.93 -34.48 14.12
N PRO A 29 -14.05 -35.49 14.23
CA PRO A 29 -14.33 -36.82 13.70
C PRO A 29 -15.51 -37.47 14.44
N PRO A 30 -16.22 -38.41 13.79
CA PRO A 30 -17.30 -39.17 14.42
C PRO A 30 -16.82 -39.87 15.70
N THR A 31 -17.60 -39.76 16.77
CA THR A 31 -17.34 -40.48 18.03
C THR A 31 -17.82 -41.94 17.99
N THR A 32 -18.65 -42.29 17.00
CA THR A 32 -19.17 -43.66 16.79
C THR A 32 -19.03 -44.06 15.31
N LYS A 33 -19.05 -45.36 15.01
CA LYS A 33 -18.91 -45.90 13.64
C LYS A 33 -20.03 -45.44 12.68
N GLU A 34 -21.18 -45.03 13.21
CA GLU A 34 -22.31 -44.46 12.46
C GLU A 34 -22.46 -42.95 12.65
N GLY A 35 -21.52 -42.33 13.38
CA GLY A 35 -21.57 -40.92 13.74
C GLY A 35 -21.34 -40.00 12.54
N LYS A 36 -21.99 -38.85 12.56
CA LYS A 36 -21.75 -37.78 11.57
C LYS A 36 -20.57 -36.93 12.00
N ILE A 37 -19.84 -36.41 11.02
CA ILE A 37 -18.88 -35.32 11.22
C ILE A 37 -19.64 -34.12 11.79
N THR A 38 -19.06 -33.48 12.81
CA THR A 38 -19.61 -32.26 13.41
C THR A 38 -18.59 -31.14 13.32
N PHE A 39 -19.06 -29.89 13.35
CA PHE A 39 -18.20 -28.72 13.27
C PHE A 39 -18.34 -27.88 14.53
N THR A 40 -17.21 -27.46 15.10
CA THR A 40 -17.15 -26.45 16.17
C THR A 40 -16.89 -25.09 15.55
N ASP A 41 -17.72 -24.10 15.83
CA ASP A 41 -17.50 -22.70 15.49
C ASP A 41 -16.40 -22.10 16.39
N LEU A 42 -15.29 -21.69 15.78
CA LEU A 42 -14.12 -21.12 16.44
C LEU A 42 -14.12 -19.59 16.44
N GLY A 43 -14.95 -18.93 15.63
CA GLY A 43 -14.94 -17.47 15.46
C GLY A 43 -15.28 -17.02 14.04
N GLY A 44 -15.39 -15.70 13.86
CA GLY A 44 -15.73 -15.12 12.57
C GLY A 44 -14.57 -15.15 11.55
N TYR A 45 -14.75 -14.40 10.47
CA TYR A 45 -13.75 -14.29 9.42
C TYR A 45 -12.50 -13.54 9.92
N ILE A 46 -11.38 -14.26 9.98
CA ILE A 46 -10.06 -13.69 10.26
C ILE A 46 -9.09 -14.30 9.26
N ASN A 47 -8.77 -13.57 8.20
CA ASN A 47 -7.83 -14.01 7.17
C ASN A 47 -6.47 -13.35 7.39
N ILE A 48 -5.40 -14.13 7.40
CA ILE A 48 -4.03 -13.59 7.35
C ILE A 48 -3.65 -13.56 5.88
N THR A 49 -3.55 -12.37 5.30
CA THR A 49 -3.24 -12.24 3.87
C THR A 49 -1.73 -12.36 3.65
N ASP A 50 -0.95 -11.76 4.55
CA ASP A 50 0.50 -11.65 4.41
C ASP A 50 1.19 -11.70 5.76
N ARG A 51 2.46 -12.11 5.72
CA ARG A 51 3.40 -12.00 6.84
C ARG A 51 4.71 -11.44 6.32
N PHE A 52 5.35 -10.58 7.09
CA PHE A 52 6.64 -9.96 6.75
C PHE A 52 7.44 -9.67 8.01
N GLN A 53 8.73 -9.42 7.84
CA GLN A 53 9.58 -8.94 8.93
C GLN A 53 9.76 -7.43 8.80
N ASP A 54 9.45 -6.70 9.86
CA ASP A 54 9.70 -5.27 9.93
C ASP A 54 11.22 -5.01 9.92
N PRO A 55 11.76 -4.23 8.96
CA PRO A 55 13.21 -4.10 8.79
C PRO A 55 13.88 -3.41 9.98
N THR A 56 13.18 -2.50 10.66
CA THR A 56 13.69 -1.71 11.78
C THR A 56 13.69 -2.51 13.08
N SER A 57 12.55 -3.08 13.45
CA SER A 57 12.36 -3.79 14.73
C SER A 57 12.71 -5.28 14.66
N ARG A 58 12.89 -5.83 13.46
CA ARG A 58 13.08 -7.27 13.19
C ARG A 58 11.93 -8.16 13.66
N LYS A 59 10.82 -7.58 14.12
CA LYS A 59 9.64 -8.32 14.51
C LYS A 59 8.90 -8.79 13.27
N GLU A 60 8.33 -9.99 13.38
CA GLU A 60 7.39 -10.43 12.38
C GLU A 60 6.03 -9.74 12.59
N ARG A 61 5.45 -9.28 11.49
CA ARG A 61 4.13 -8.66 11.43
C ARG A 61 3.24 -9.39 10.44
N LEU A 62 1.94 -9.29 10.68
CA LEU A 62 0.86 -9.92 9.92
C LEU A 62 -0.09 -8.85 9.41
N ILE A 63 -0.58 -9.02 8.20
CA ILE A 63 -1.74 -8.30 7.67
C ILE A 63 -2.96 -9.19 7.86
N LEU A 64 -3.92 -8.70 8.64
CA LEU A 64 -5.15 -9.40 9.01
C LEU A 64 -6.34 -8.69 8.36
N GLU A 65 -7.22 -9.44 7.69
CA GLU A 65 -8.42 -8.95 7.03
C GLU A 65 -9.68 -9.53 7.68
N ASN A 66 -10.70 -8.70 7.91
CA ASN A 66 -12.01 -9.11 8.41
C ASN A 66 -13.04 -9.34 7.28
N GLU A 67 -14.25 -9.76 7.63
CA GLU A 67 -15.33 -10.05 6.66
C GLU A 67 -15.74 -8.85 5.77
N TYR A 68 -15.44 -7.63 6.21
CA TYR A 68 -15.75 -6.39 5.50
C TYR A 68 -14.63 -5.94 4.56
N GLY A 69 -13.49 -6.65 4.53
CA GLY A 69 -12.30 -6.27 3.78
C GLY A 69 -11.41 -5.23 4.49
N ASN A 70 -11.70 -4.91 5.76
CA ASN A 70 -10.84 -4.00 6.52
C ASN A 70 -9.58 -4.73 6.96
N THR A 71 -8.42 -4.10 6.77
CA THR A 71 -7.12 -4.67 7.12
C THR A 71 -6.51 -4.01 8.34
N VAL A 72 -5.78 -4.80 9.15
CA VAL A 72 -4.96 -4.31 10.26
C VAL A 72 -3.60 -4.99 10.27
N ILE A 73 -2.55 -4.22 10.57
CA ILE A 73 -1.18 -4.71 10.69
C ILE A 73 -0.83 -4.89 12.18
N ARG A 74 -0.41 -6.09 12.58
CA ARG A 74 -0.03 -6.38 13.98
C ARG A 74 1.24 -7.23 14.06
N ASP A 75 1.97 -7.10 15.16
CA ASP A 75 3.04 -8.05 15.51
C ASP A 75 2.46 -9.47 15.61
N ALA A 76 3.23 -10.49 15.20
CA ALA A 76 2.76 -11.87 15.13
C ALA A 76 2.30 -12.46 16.49
N ASP A 77 2.67 -11.84 17.60
CA ASP A 77 2.20 -12.21 18.94
C ASP A 77 0.72 -11.91 19.20
N ILE A 78 0.06 -11.20 18.28
CA ILE A 78 -1.41 -11.06 18.24
C ILE A 78 -2.12 -12.41 18.20
N LEU A 79 -1.48 -13.45 17.66
CA LEU A 79 -2.04 -14.81 17.58
C LEU A 79 -2.01 -15.58 18.91
N THR A 80 -1.65 -14.92 20.02
CA THR A 80 -1.70 -15.51 21.37
C THR A 80 -3.10 -15.35 21.99
N PRO A 81 -3.55 -16.27 22.87
CA PRO A 81 -4.85 -16.17 23.52
C PRO A 81 -5.06 -14.87 24.30
N MET A 82 -3.98 -14.27 24.81
CA MET A 82 -4.01 -13.02 25.56
C MET A 82 -4.29 -11.81 24.66
N LYS A 83 -3.72 -11.80 23.44
CA LYS A 83 -3.77 -10.63 22.55
C LYS A 83 -4.86 -10.73 21.50
N LEU A 84 -5.21 -11.94 21.05
CA LEU A 84 -6.16 -12.15 19.96
C LEU A 84 -7.51 -11.42 20.19
N PRO A 85 -8.12 -11.41 21.40
CA PRO A 85 -9.37 -10.68 21.64
C PRO A 85 -9.30 -9.17 21.35
N SER A 86 -8.12 -8.55 21.37
CA SER A 86 -7.97 -7.13 21.03
C SER A 86 -8.37 -6.82 19.58
N LEU A 87 -8.40 -7.82 18.69
CA LEU A 87 -8.89 -7.65 17.33
C LEU A 87 -10.38 -7.28 17.26
N MET A 88 -11.17 -7.56 18.31
CA MET A 88 -12.57 -7.12 18.37
C MET A 88 -12.71 -5.59 18.25
N GLY A 89 -11.74 -4.83 18.75
CA GLY A 89 -11.71 -3.37 18.60
C GLY A 89 -11.54 -2.88 17.15
N TYR A 90 -11.16 -3.78 16.25
CA TYR A 90 -11.00 -3.53 14.81
C TYR A 90 -12.10 -4.22 13.97
N GLY A 91 -13.17 -4.69 14.62
CA GLY A 91 -14.33 -5.27 13.95
C GLY A 91 -14.20 -6.76 13.62
N PHE A 92 -13.27 -7.49 14.24
CA PHE A 92 -13.18 -8.95 14.09
C PHE A 92 -14.08 -9.67 15.11
N THR A 93 -14.77 -10.71 14.67
CA THR A 93 -15.59 -11.55 15.56
C THR A 93 -14.77 -12.72 16.09
N ILE A 94 -14.62 -12.82 17.41
CA ILE A 94 -13.80 -13.85 18.08
C ILE A 94 -14.66 -14.64 19.06
N ASN A 95 -14.62 -15.97 18.95
CA ASN A 95 -15.23 -16.85 19.94
C ASN A 95 -14.23 -17.17 21.05
N THR A 96 -14.33 -16.45 22.17
CA THR A 96 -13.40 -16.60 23.31
C THR A 96 -13.48 -17.97 23.99
N ARG A 97 -14.58 -18.72 23.80
CA ARG A 97 -14.73 -20.08 24.32
C ARG A 97 -13.70 -21.06 23.73
N TYR A 98 -13.34 -20.88 22.47
CA TYR A 98 -12.42 -21.74 21.71
C TYR A 98 -11.15 -20.99 21.29
N ILE A 99 -10.71 -20.04 22.12
CA ILE A 99 -9.63 -19.12 21.78
C ILE A 99 -8.32 -19.85 21.48
N HIS A 100 -8.02 -20.94 22.18
CA HIS A 100 -6.80 -21.71 21.98
C HIS A 100 -6.80 -22.43 20.63
N GLU A 101 -7.94 -23.01 20.25
CA GLU A 101 -8.13 -23.65 18.95
C GLU A 101 -8.09 -22.64 17.81
N LEU A 102 -8.73 -21.47 17.97
CA LEU A 102 -8.67 -20.39 16.99
C LEU A 102 -7.23 -19.87 16.81
N CYS A 103 -6.52 -19.61 17.91
CA CYS A 103 -5.10 -19.22 17.88
C CYS A 103 -4.24 -20.25 17.14
N TYR A 104 -4.50 -21.55 17.36
CA TYR A 104 -3.80 -22.61 16.67
C TYR A 104 -4.11 -22.62 15.16
N ALA A 105 -5.38 -22.48 14.80
CA ALA A 105 -5.82 -22.43 13.40
C ALA A 105 -5.18 -21.26 12.64
N LEU A 106 -5.13 -20.07 13.25
CA LEU A 106 -4.47 -18.89 12.68
C LEU A 106 -2.95 -19.07 12.54
N GLN A 107 -2.30 -19.74 13.48
CA GLN A 107 -0.88 -20.09 13.33
C GLN A 107 -0.63 -21.06 12.17
N LEU A 108 -1.52 -22.04 11.96
CA LEU A 108 -1.43 -22.94 10.80
C LEU A 108 -1.59 -22.21 9.47
N MET A 109 -2.46 -21.18 9.42
CA MET A 109 -2.61 -20.30 8.27
C MET A 109 -1.34 -19.47 8.05
N ARG A 110 -0.83 -18.80 9.09
CA ARG A 110 0.44 -18.06 9.02
C ARG A 110 1.60 -18.91 8.50
N GLU A 111 1.70 -20.16 8.95
CA GLU A 111 2.75 -21.09 8.49
C GLU A 111 2.64 -21.47 7.00
N SER A 112 1.44 -21.40 6.43
CA SER A 112 1.22 -21.70 5.02
C SER A 112 1.59 -20.54 4.09
N LEU A 113 1.73 -19.34 4.63
CA LEU A 113 2.10 -18.15 3.88
C LEU A 113 3.63 -18.03 3.75
N PRO A 114 4.15 -17.66 2.58
CA PRO A 114 5.56 -17.32 2.43
C PRO A 114 5.87 -16.02 3.19
N MET A 115 7.16 -15.78 3.47
CA MET A 115 7.60 -14.53 4.11
C MET A 115 7.73 -13.43 3.04
N ALA A 116 6.83 -12.46 3.08
CA ALA A 116 6.89 -11.30 2.20
C ALA A 116 8.09 -10.40 2.54
N THR A 117 8.65 -9.76 1.52
CA THR A 117 9.69 -8.74 1.68
C THR A 117 9.06 -7.36 1.59
N LEU A 118 9.23 -6.54 2.63
CA LEU A 118 8.72 -5.17 2.67
C LEU A 118 9.75 -4.20 2.08
N TYR A 119 9.30 -3.35 1.16
CA TYR A 119 10.07 -2.26 0.58
C TYR A 119 9.39 -0.92 0.88
N SER A 120 10.16 0.07 1.29
CA SER A 120 9.63 1.41 1.58
C SER A 120 9.86 2.35 0.40
N GLY A 121 8.90 3.24 0.17
CA GLY A 121 8.98 4.33 -0.79
C GLY A 121 7.94 4.30 -1.89
N SER A 122 7.88 5.35 -2.69
CA SER A 122 6.93 5.49 -3.80
C SER A 122 7.66 5.70 -5.13
N GLY A 123 7.10 5.19 -6.23
CA GLY A 123 7.73 5.19 -7.55
C GLY A 123 8.40 3.85 -7.88
N VAL A 124 9.54 3.89 -8.57
CA VAL A 124 10.24 2.70 -9.08
C VAL A 124 11.18 2.11 -8.02
N ILE A 125 10.84 0.93 -7.53
CA ILE A 125 11.57 0.24 -6.47
C ILE A 125 12.33 -0.97 -7.05
N ASN A 126 13.63 -1.03 -6.76
CA ASN A 126 14.45 -2.21 -6.99
C ASN A 126 14.16 -3.24 -5.90
N THR A 127 13.58 -4.37 -6.29
CA THR A 127 13.46 -5.54 -5.42
C THR A 127 14.54 -6.57 -5.79
N LYS A 128 14.67 -7.61 -4.97
CA LYS A 128 15.59 -8.72 -5.26
C LYS A 128 15.15 -9.53 -6.51
N ASP A 129 13.87 -9.47 -6.85
CA ASP A 129 13.25 -10.29 -7.90
C ASP A 129 12.93 -9.49 -9.18
N GLY A 130 13.12 -8.16 -9.15
CA GLY A 130 12.86 -7.27 -10.28
C GLY A 130 12.35 -5.88 -9.85
N LEU A 131 11.90 -5.10 -10.83
CA LEU A 131 11.35 -3.77 -10.61
C LEU A 131 9.87 -3.84 -10.25
N VAL A 132 9.46 -3.04 -9.28
CA VAL A 132 8.05 -2.74 -9.04
C VAL A 132 7.82 -1.24 -9.10
N ILE A 133 6.61 -0.84 -9.49
CA ILE A 133 6.17 0.55 -9.44
C ILE A 133 5.15 0.65 -8.30
N ASN A 134 5.55 1.30 -7.20
CA ASN A 134 4.70 1.51 -6.03
C ASN A 134 4.04 2.89 -6.09
N THR A 135 2.78 2.93 -6.50
CA THR A 135 1.93 4.13 -6.42
C THR A 135 0.87 3.93 -5.33
N ASN A 136 -0.41 4.21 -5.61
CA ASN A 136 -1.51 3.71 -4.79
C ASN A 136 -1.71 2.20 -4.95
N TYR A 137 -1.23 1.65 -6.07
CA TYR A 137 -1.19 0.23 -6.36
C TYR A 137 0.23 -0.18 -6.73
N ILE A 138 0.54 -1.46 -6.54
CA ILE A 138 1.82 -2.04 -6.91
C ILE A 138 1.67 -2.65 -8.30
N GLU A 139 2.44 -2.16 -9.26
CA GLU A 139 2.61 -2.81 -10.56
C GLU A 139 3.93 -3.59 -10.59
N TYR A 140 3.86 -4.82 -11.08
CA TYR A 140 4.98 -5.74 -11.11
C TYR A 140 5.56 -5.80 -12.51
N HIS A 141 6.90 -5.70 -12.62
CA HIS A 141 7.55 -5.99 -13.88
C HIS A 141 7.29 -7.46 -14.27
N PRO A 142 7.02 -7.78 -15.57
CA PRO A 142 6.68 -9.14 -16.01
C PRO A 142 7.72 -10.22 -15.70
N SER A 143 8.96 -9.83 -15.40
CA SER A 143 10.03 -10.76 -15.00
C SER A 143 9.90 -11.28 -13.57
N ILE A 144 9.08 -10.64 -12.72
CA ILE A 144 8.93 -11.05 -11.31
C ILE A 144 8.16 -12.37 -11.26
N PRO A 145 8.66 -13.40 -10.54
CA PRO A 145 7.95 -14.66 -10.38
C PRO A 145 6.57 -14.46 -9.73
N GLN A 146 5.55 -15.17 -10.24
CA GLN A 146 4.16 -15.07 -9.74
C GLN A 146 4.00 -15.41 -8.25
N ASN A 147 4.92 -16.19 -7.68
CA ASN A 147 4.86 -16.61 -6.29
C ASN A 147 5.63 -15.68 -5.33
N THR A 148 6.19 -14.58 -5.82
CA THR A 148 6.91 -13.63 -4.99
C THR A 148 5.93 -12.77 -4.19
N GLN A 149 6.06 -12.76 -2.86
CA GLN A 149 5.33 -11.81 -2.02
C GLN A 149 6.17 -10.56 -1.75
N ILE A 150 5.79 -9.47 -2.41
CA ILE A 150 6.36 -8.14 -2.24
C ILE A 150 5.29 -7.26 -1.61
N LEU A 151 5.66 -6.62 -0.51
CA LEU A 151 4.84 -5.56 0.08
C LEU A 151 5.57 -4.24 -0.11
N CYS A 152 4.81 -3.18 -0.34
CA CYS A 152 5.37 -1.84 -0.41
C CYS A 152 4.64 -0.90 0.56
N ASP A 153 5.42 -0.10 1.29
CA ASP A 153 4.92 0.98 2.13
C ASP A 153 5.09 2.31 1.39
N GLY A 154 3.96 2.90 0.99
CA GLY A 154 3.93 4.12 0.19
C GLY A 154 4.25 5.37 1.02
N LYS A 155 5.05 6.27 0.46
CA LYS A 155 5.45 7.52 1.12
C LYS A 155 4.36 8.59 1.13
N TYR A 156 3.57 8.64 0.07
CA TYR A 156 2.63 9.74 -0.22
C TYR A 156 1.18 9.27 -0.27
N ASP A 157 0.25 10.21 -0.06
CA ASP A 157 -1.17 10.01 -0.38
C ASP A 157 -1.35 10.11 -1.90
N LEU A 158 -1.35 8.95 -2.55
CA LEU A 158 -1.55 8.81 -4.00
C LEU A 158 -2.94 8.27 -4.33
N GLU A 159 -3.85 8.23 -3.34
CA GLU A 159 -5.20 7.72 -3.55
C GLU A 159 -5.91 8.56 -4.63
N PRO A 160 -6.46 7.93 -5.68
CA PRO A 160 -7.18 8.66 -6.72
C PRO A 160 -8.38 9.41 -6.14
N LYS A 161 -8.47 10.72 -6.43
CA LYS A 161 -9.61 11.56 -6.04
C LYS A 161 -10.32 12.11 -7.29
N GLY A 162 -11.64 12.01 -7.32
CA GLY A 162 -12.44 12.36 -8.49
C GLY A 162 -12.45 11.26 -9.54
N SER A 163 -12.44 11.63 -10.82
CA SER A 163 -12.42 10.66 -11.92
C SER A 163 -11.42 11.05 -13.01
N TYR A 164 -10.82 10.03 -13.63
CA TYR A 164 -9.95 10.22 -14.80
C TYR A 164 -10.66 10.96 -15.94
N ALA A 165 -11.94 10.66 -16.18
CA ALA A 165 -12.73 11.33 -17.22
C ALA A 165 -12.85 12.84 -16.98
N GLN A 166 -13.06 13.27 -15.74
CA GLN A 166 -13.10 14.70 -15.41
C GLN A 166 -11.73 15.37 -15.57
N TRP A 167 -10.65 14.69 -15.16
CA TRP A 167 -9.30 15.20 -15.36
C TRP A 167 -8.98 15.35 -16.86
N LEU A 168 -9.37 14.36 -17.67
CA LEU A 168 -9.17 14.38 -19.11
C LEU A 168 -9.99 15.49 -19.80
N LEU A 169 -11.23 15.73 -19.37
CA LEU A 169 -12.03 16.85 -19.86
C LEU A 169 -11.36 18.21 -19.55
N MET A 170 -10.80 18.36 -18.34
CA MET A 170 -10.01 19.56 -17.99
C MET A 170 -8.77 19.68 -18.87
N TYR A 171 -8.05 18.57 -19.12
CA TYR A 171 -6.89 18.58 -20.01
C TYR A 171 -7.26 19.03 -21.42
N ASP A 172 -8.29 18.44 -22.03
CA ASP A 172 -8.71 18.79 -23.39
C ASP A 172 -9.22 20.23 -23.52
N ALA A 173 -9.89 20.76 -22.49
CA ALA A 173 -10.45 22.11 -22.52
C ALA A 173 -9.43 23.21 -22.19
N GLU A 174 -8.56 22.98 -21.21
CA GLU A 174 -7.74 24.03 -20.60
C GLU A 174 -6.23 23.87 -20.85
N VAL A 175 -5.75 22.65 -21.09
CA VAL A 175 -4.30 22.35 -21.20
C VAL A 175 -3.86 22.17 -22.64
N LYS A 176 -4.62 21.41 -23.42
CA LYS A 176 -4.27 21.04 -24.79
C LYS A 176 -4.11 22.26 -25.69
N GLY A 177 -2.99 22.31 -26.43
CA GLY A 177 -2.63 23.45 -27.27
C GLY A 177 -1.92 24.58 -26.51
N HIS A 178 -1.78 24.48 -25.18
CA HIS A 178 -1.00 25.42 -24.37
C HIS A 178 0.32 24.79 -23.93
N LEU A 179 1.38 25.04 -24.70
CA LEU A 179 2.71 24.42 -24.54
C LEU A 179 3.21 24.37 -23.08
N MET A 180 3.06 25.46 -22.31
CA MET A 180 3.56 25.51 -20.93
C MET A 180 2.74 24.62 -19.98
N LEU A 181 1.44 24.47 -20.21
CA LEU A 181 0.58 23.58 -19.43
C LEU A 181 0.79 22.11 -19.83
N GLU A 182 0.98 21.84 -21.13
CA GLU A 182 1.37 20.51 -21.62
C GLU A 182 2.75 20.08 -21.05
N MET A 183 3.69 21.04 -20.97
CA MET A 183 4.98 20.83 -20.32
C MET A 183 4.81 20.50 -18.83
N ALA A 184 3.90 21.18 -18.11
CA ALA A 184 3.62 20.88 -16.70
C ALA A 184 3.12 19.43 -16.50
N VAL A 185 2.21 18.95 -17.34
CA VAL A 185 1.79 17.54 -17.32
C VAL A 185 2.95 16.59 -17.62
N THR A 186 3.79 16.95 -18.59
CA THR A 186 4.98 16.18 -18.96
C THR A 186 5.99 16.11 -17.81
N MET A 187 6.19 17.20 -17.06
CA MET A 187 7.03 17.19 -15.84
C MET A 187 6.50 16.20 -14.79
N GLY A 188 5.17 16.08 -14.65
CA GLY A 188 4.54 15.12 -13.75
C GLY A 188 4.89 13.68 -14.12
N VAL A 189 4.69 13.32 -15.38
CA VAL A 189 4.98 11.97 -15.91
C VAL A 189 6.48 11.68 -15.94
N SER A 190 7.31 12.69 -16.27
CA SER A 190 8.75 12.50 -16.45
C SER A 190 9.46 12.04 -15.19
N ALA A 191 8.95 12.36 -13.99
CA ALA A 191 9.53 11.90 -12.73
C ALA A 191 9.62 10.37 -12.68
N LEU A 192 8.53 9.68 -13.01
CA LEU A 192 8.48 8.21 -12.98
C LEU A 192 9.31 7.60 -14.10
N VAL A 193 9.21 8.16 -15.31
CA VAL A 193 9.99 7.72 -16.48
C VAL A 193 11.48 7.87 -16.21
N THR A 194 11.92 9.01 -15.67
CA THR A 194 13.32 9.27 -15.33
C THR A 194 13.81 8.26 -14.29
N SER A 195 13.04 8.03 -13.23
CA SER A 195 13.44 7.04 -12.24
C SER A 195 13.51 5.63 -12.84
N TYR A 196 12.56 5.25 -13.69
CA TYR A 196 12.59 3.97 -14.39
C TYR A 196 13.86 3.83 -15.24
N LEU A 197 14.15 4.80 -16.11
CA LEU A 197 15.33 4.81 -16.98
C LEU A 197 16.63 4.74 -16.16
N ASN A 198 16.69 5.42 -15.01
CA ASN A 198 17.83 5.36 -14.11
C ASN A 198 18.01 3.96 -13.50
N LYS A 199 16.91 3.31 -13.10
CA LYS A 199 16.93 1.98 -12.47
C LYS A 199 17.30 0.85 -13.44
N ILE A 200 17.12 1.06 -14.74
CA ILE A 200 17.55 0.15 -15.80
C ILE A 200 18.88 0.58 -16.46
N ASP A 201 19.64 1.46 -15.79
CA ASP A 201 20.97 1.92 -16.21
C ASP A 201 21.01 2.58 -17.61
N LEU A 202 19.89 3.14 -18.10
CA LEU A 202 19.87 3.91 -19.36
C LEU A 202 20.27 5.37 -19.17
N ILE A 203 20.17 5.90 -17.94
CA ILE A 203 20.62 7.25 -17.57
C ILE A 203 21.24 7.24 -16.17
N GLU A 204 22.18 8.16 -15.91
CA GLU A 204 22.89 8.23 -14.63
C GLU A 204 22.21 9.16 -13.59
N PHE A 205 21.40 10.12 -14.04
CA PHE A 205 20.74 11.07 -13.13
C PHE A 205 19.42 10.51 -12.58
N GLY A 206 19.19 10.69 -11.28
CA GLY A 206 18.01 10.15 -10.58
C GLY A 206 16.75 11.03 -10.66
N GLY A 207 16.84 12.23 -11.23
CA GLY A 207 15.71 13.16 -11.31
C GLY A 207 16.10 14.53 -11.86
N THR A 208 15.09 15.40 -12.03
CA THR A 208 15.26 16.78 -12.50
C THR A 208 14.52 17.74 -11.58
N ILE A 209 15.16 18.86 -11.25
CA ILE A 209 14.51 19.96 -10.53
C ILE A 209 14.00 20.97 -11.56
N TYR A 210 12.70 21.25 -11.51
CA TYR A 210 12.06 22.27 -12.34
C TYR A 210 11.81 23.53 -11.51
N SER A 211 12.12 24.70 -12.07
CA SER A 211 11.86 26.00 -11.43
C SER A 211 10.92 26.82 -12.31
N LEU A 212 9.67 26.96 -11.86
CA LEU A 212 8.69 27.84 -12.50
C LEU A 212 8.91 29.25 -11.95
N THR A 213 9.45 30.14 -12.77
CA THR A 213 9.72 31.55 -12.42
C THR A 213 8.88 32.50 -13.25
N GLY A 214 8.64 33.71 -12.74
CA GLY A 214 7.81 34.71 -13.41
C GLY A 214 7.03 35.58 -12.43
N HIS A 215 6.38 36.62 -12.95
CA HIS A 215 5.61 37.59 -12.16
C HIS A 215 4.51 36.95 -11.32
N SER A 216 4.14 37.60 -10.22
CA SER A 216 3.00 37.14 -9.42
C SER A 216 1.74 36.99 -10.29
N SER A 217 0.90 36.01 -9.97
CA SER A 217 -0.34 35.70 -10.69
C SER A 217 -0.18 35.27 -12.16
N SER A 218 0.99 34.79 -12.55
CA SER A 218 1.24 34.25 -13.91
C SER A 218 0.91 32.75 -14.08
N GLY A 219 0.19 32.14 -13.14
CA GLY A 219 -0.21 30.73 -13.22
C GLY A 219 0.83 29.68 -12.76
N LYS A 220 1.94 30.09 -12.11
CA LYS A 220 3.00 29.17 -11.64
C LYS A 220 2.48 28.09 -10.67
N THR A 221 1.80 28.52 -9.62
CA THR A 221 1.18 27.63 -8.62
C THR A 221 0.18 26.69 -9.30
N THR A 222 -0.64 27.21 -10.22
CA THR A 222 -1.61 26.41 -10.98
C THR A 222 -0.93 25.35 -11.85
N ALA A 223 0.14 25.71 -12.56
CA ALA A 223 0.92 24.77 -13.36
C ALA A 223 1.61 23.70 -12.50
N ALA A 224 2.14 24.08 -11.33
CA ALA A 224 2.71 23.13 -10.38
C ALA A 224 1.65 22.15 -9.82
N MET A 225 0.45 22.65 -9.50
CA MET A 225 -0.70 21.82 -9.10
C MET A 225 -1.13 20.87 -10.22
N LEU A 226 -1.17 21.34 -11.47
CA LEU A 226 -1.45 20.51 -12.64
C LEU A 226 -0.40 19.40 -12.79
N ALA A 227 0.89 19.74 -12.66
CA ALA A 227 1.98 18.78 -12.79
C ALA A 227 1.88 17.63 -11.77
N VAL A 228 1.65 17.95 -10.49
CA VAL A 228 1.54 16.92 -9.44
C VAL A 228 0.22 16.15 -9.48
N SER A 229 -0.84 16.72 -10.10
CA SER A 229 -2.15 16.06 -10.23
C SER A 229 -2.10 14.73 -11.00
N VAL A 230 -1.04 14.51 -11.78
CA VAL A 230 -0.78 13.25 -12.50
C VAL A 230 -0.49 12.10 -11.52
N GLY A 231 0.18 12.38 -10.40
CA GLY A 231 0.58 11.37 -9.42
C GLY A 231 -0.35 11.23 -8.22
N GLY A 232 -1.08 12.29 -7.87
CA GLY A 232 -1.96 12.32 -6.71
C GLY A 232 -2.67 13.66 -6.57
N ALA A 233 -3.65 13.76 -5.66
CA ALA A 233 -4.46 14.97 -5.54
C ALA A 233 -3.60 16.20 -5.13
N PRO A 234 -3.68 17.33 -5.86
CA PRO A 234 -2.88 18.54 -5.60
C PRO A 234 -3.44 19.35 -4.41
N THR A 235 -3.58 18.69 -3.26
CA THR A 235 -4.11 19.28 -2.02
C THR A 235 -2.97 19.64 -1.07
N LYS A 236 -3.22 20.56 -0.13
CA LYS A 236 -2.27 20.86 0.95
C LYS A 236 -2.48 19.85 2.09
N GLY A 237 -1.42 19.22 2.57
CA GLY A 237 -1.47 18.25 3.66
C GLY A 237 -0.10 17.65 3.99
N THR A 238 -0.06 16.75 4.97
CA THR A 238 1.20 16.18 5.49
C THR A 238 1.81 15.10 4.60
N SER A 239 1.05 14.44 3.74
CA SER A 239 1.58 13.43 2.80
C SER A 239 1.23 13.74 1.35
N THR A 240 0.85 14.99 1.06
CA THR A 240 0.42 15.41 -0.27
C THR A 240 1.61 15.87 -1.12
N LEU A 241 1.43 15.85 -2.43
CA LEU A 241 2.48 16.18 -3.40
C LEU A 241 2.72 17.68 -3.54
N PHE A 242 1.89 18.53 -2.94
CA PHE A 242 1.95 19.98 -3.04
C PHE A 242 2.17 20.63 -1.68
N ARG A 243 3.32 21.28 -1.49
CA ARG A 243 3.77 21.83 -0.20
C ARG A 243 4.35 23.23 -0.36
N SER A 244 4.46 23.96 0.75
CA SER A 244 5.19 25.23 0.80
C SER A 244 6.67 25.03 1.13
N TRP A 245 7.51 25.99 0.75
CA TRP A 245 8.91 26.07 1.20
C TRP A 245 9.07 26.36 2.70
N ASN A 246 7.99 26.70 3.41
CA ASN A 246 7.96 26.90 4.86
C ASN A 246 8.17 25.56 5.63
N THR A 247 9.40 25.05 5.63
CA THR A 247 9.85 23.86 6.35
C THR A 247 11.34 23.97 6.66
N THR A 248 11.81 23.19 7.63
CA THR A 248 13.24 23.00 7.85
C THR A 248 13.87 22.16 6.73
N ARG A 249 15.19 22.27 6.54
CA ARG A 249 15.94 21.45 5.57
C ARG A 249 15.76 19.96 5.83
N ASN A 250 15.89 19.53 7.08
CA ASN A 250 15.67 18.13 7.47
C ASN A 250 14.23 17.67 7.18
N GLY A 251 13.24 18.55 7.34
CA GLY A 251 11.85 18.26 6.99
C GLY A 251 11.65 18.07 5.48
N LEU A 252 12.38 18.83 4.65
CA LEU A 252 12.35 18.71 3.20
C LEU A 252 13.08 17.44 2.73
N GLU A 253 14.29 17.19 3.23
CA GLU A 253 15.06 15.97 2.93
C GLU A 253 14.30 14.71 3.36
N GLY A 254 13.71 14.70 4.56
CA GLY A 254 12.89 13.58 5.05
C GLY A 254 11.59 13.36 4.26
N PHE A 255 11.07 14.41 3.62
CA PHE A 255 9.89 14.33 2.76
C PHE A 255 10.21 13.75 1.37
N ILE A 256 11.36 14.09 0.80
CA ILE A 256 11.82 13.58 -0.50
C ILE A 256 12.48 12.20 -0.37
N ASN A 257 12.97 11.84 0.82
CA ASN A 257 13.49 10.49 1.07
C ASN A 257 12.44 9.43 0.70
N GLU A 258 12.92 8.32 0.13
CA GLU A 258 12.10 7.21 -0.36
C GLU A 258 11.11 7.60 -1.49
N ASN A 259 11.39 8.71 -2.19
CA ASN A 259 10.75 9.06 -3.44
C ASN A 259 11.61 8.63 -4.63
N TYR A 260 11.09 7.70 -5.41
CA TYR A 260 11.74 7.11 -6.57
C TYR A 260 10.90 7.31 -7.83
N GLY A 261 10.34 8.51 -8.03
CA GLY A 261 9.69 8.86 -9.30
C GLY A 261 8.29 9.45 -9.17
N ILE A 262 7.94 10.02 -8.03
CA ILE A 262 6.72 10.82 -7.87
C ILE A 262 7.09 12.30 -7.87
N LEU A 263 6.49 13.10 -8.76
CA LEU A 263 6.71 14.54 -8.76
C LEU A 263 6.14 15.17 -7.48
N VAL A 264 6.94 15.99 -6.82
CA VAL A 264 6.53 16.84 -5.70
C VAL A 264 6.78 18.31 -6.03
N ALA A 265 5.89 19.18 -5.59
CA ALA A 265 5.96 20.62 -5.81
C ALA A 265 6.13 21.37 -4.50
N PHE A 266 7.08 22.31 -4.49
CA PHE A 266 7.30 23.26 -3.40
C PHE A 266 6.98 24.67 -3.88
N ASP A 267 5.97 25.29 -3.30
CA ASP A 267 5.45 26.60 -3.66
C ASP A 267 5.89 27.69 -2.66
N GLU A 268 5.88 28.94 -3.13
CA GLU A 268 6.21 30.15 -2.37
C GLU A 268 7.62 30.14 -1.76
N LEU A 269 8.66 30.20 -2.60
CA LEU A 269 10.06 30.28 -2.14
C LEU A 269 10.32 31.44 -1.16
N SER A 270 9.55 32.53 -1.25
CA SER A 270 9.59 33.66 -0.31
C SER A 270 9.26 33.29 1.15
N THR A 271 8.69 32.11 1.39
CA THR A 271 8.37 31.59 2.73
C THR A 271 9.45 30.66 3.28
N ALA A 272 10.53 30.43 2.53
CA ALA A 272 11.64 29.60 2.96
C ALA A 272 12.32 30.20 4.19
N THR A 273 12.56 29.37 5.21
CA THR A 273 13.23 29.78 6.46
C THR A 273 14.69 29.35 6.49
N PHE A 274 15.29 29.06 5.33
CA PHE A 274 16.69 28.67 5.25
C PHE A 274 17.57 29.88 5.53
N PRO A 275 18.59 29.78 6.39
CA PRO A 275 19.55 30.85 6.56
C PRO A 275 20.29 31.06 5.24
N ASP A 276 20.46 32.32 4.82
CA ASP A 276 21.34 32.67 3.71
C ASP A 276 22.74 32.17 4.05
N THR A 277 23.21 31.14 3.35
CA THR A 277 24.62 30.77 3.38
C THR A 277 25.38 31.84 2.58
N ILE A 278 26.14 32.66 3.32
CA ILE A 278 27.14 33.62 2.80
C ILE A 278 28.29 32.85 2.14
#